data_AF-A0A7Y7ZY47-F1
#
_entry.id   AF-A0A7Y7ZY47-F1
#
_cell.length_a   1.000
_cell.length_b   1.000
_cell.length_c   1.000
_cell.angle_alpha   90.00
_cell.angle_beta   90.00
_cell.angle_gamma   90.00
#
_symmetry.space_group_name_H-M   'P 1'
#
loop_
_entity.id
_entity.type
_entity.pdbx_description
1 polymer ?
#
loop_
_entity_poly.entity_id
_entity_poly.type
_entity_poly.pdbx_seq_one_letter_code
_entity_poly.pdbx_strand_id
1 'polypeptide(L)'
;MSYKRFAWLLPLSLGLGYTLDASAAGWDEKYYNPMPAENDVVLPMPCDGSMVFRKVFIPVTGPLDDYPISIGQDGAEYGYVEQTRPTFIAGSFTAAKGDKSRYYLLAKYEMSELQYAALTETTCPTASTKMRLPQVSISWVQAVDAADKYNLWLRKNAADTLPKEDGALGFLRLPTETEWEFAARGGLAVSAAEFRDTRYPMPDGLNAYEWFAGSQSSNGKLQLTGLQKPNPLGLHDMLGNADEMMFEPFRLNKLDRQHGQAGGYVVRGGNYLTAQADLRTAQRKEESYYNADGQVKNKTTGLRLALVSPTLTSRERVASIESSWKKLGTGANATAAPGTAQALSSLASGVEDKALKEKLQALETQLRASNQQQEETRDQAIRASLNLGAFLCTKMLDDGQYVDFLQKNYALNCEAAEKDPSCDMRKGKLDEQKDRLHKLSRYYASSLVESGTLYGQPLLEAQVPVMEEIISRNKQLQDLKPYLRTHWANQKTFLQKQKIDTDAWLKSCKSVTQ
;
A
#
# COMPACT_ATOMS: atom_id res chain seq x y z
N MET A 1 -94.36 35.33 7.82
CA MET A 1 -93.16 35.10 6.99
C MET A 1 -91.95 35.54 7.80
N SER A 2 -91.43 34.67 8.65
CA SER A 2 -90.30 33.73 8.44
C SER A 2 -89.02 34.28 9.07
N TYR A 3 -88.72 33.74 10.25
CA TYR A 3 -87.51 33.93 11.05
C TYR A 3 -86.31 33.22 10.41
N LYS A 4 -85.11 33.82 10.49
CA LYS A 4 -83.85 33.07 10.58
C LYS A 4 -82.92 33.71 11.61
N ARG A 5 -82.62 32.92 12.66
CA ARG A 5 -81.54 33.09 13.65
C ARG A 5 -80.20 32.75 13.00
N PHE A 6 -79.08 33.31 13.49
CA PHE A 6 -77.85 32.53 13.71
C PHE A 6 -76.94 33.22 14.75
N ALA A 7 -76.25 32.37 15.50
CA ALA A 7 -75.64 32.59 16.81
C ALA A 7 -74.18 33.08 16.75
N TRP A 8 -73.75 33.70 17.85
CA TRP A 8 -72.37 34.06 18.19
C TRP A 8 -71.55 32.84 18.63
N LEU A 9 -70.28 32.74 18.19
CA LEU A 9 -69.26 31.86 18.76
C LEU A 9 -67.89 32.59 18.78
N LEU A 10 -67.22 32.54 19.94
CA LEU A 10 -65.86 33.02 20.23
C LEU A 10 -64.79 32.28 19.42
N PRO A 11 -63.57 32.85 19.28
CA PRO A 11 -62.36 32.06 19.14
C PRO A 11 -61.45 32.17 20.39
N LEU A 12 -61.09 30.99 20.90
CA LEU A 12 -59.95 30.73 21.79
C LEU A 12 -58.93 29.95 20.97
N SER A 13 -57.68 30.40 20.85
CA SER A 13 -56.55 29.53 20.44
C SER A 13 -55.21 30.07 20.95
N LEU A 14 -54.65 29.38 21.93
CA LEU A 14 -53.23 29.41 22.26
C LEU A 14 -52.44 28.71 21.15
N GLY A 15 -51.40 29.35 20.62
CA GLY A 15 -50.37 28.71 19.81
C GLY A 15 -49.12 28.45 20.66
N LEU A 16 -48.87 27.19 21.01
CA LEU A 16 -47.58 26.71 21.49
C LEU A 16 -46.54 26.90 20.37
N GLY A 17 -45.49 27.67 20.64
CA GLY A 17 -44.31 27.73 19.78
C GLY A 17 -43.49 26.45 19.93
N TYR A 18 -43.51 25.59 18.90
CA TYR A 18 -42.49 24.57 18.72
C TYR A 18 -41.25 25.25 18.15
N THR A 19 -40.18 25.32 18.95
CA THR A 19 -38.83 25.59 18.44
C THR A 19 -38.41 24.38 17.61
N LEU A 20 -38.46 24.52 16.29
CA LEU A 20 -37.77 23.62 15.38
C LEU A 20 -36.27 23.86 15.58
N ASP A 21 -35.59 22.90 16.22
CA ASP A 21 -34.13 22.83 16.15
C ASP A 21 -33.76 22.69 14.67
N ALA A 22 -33.24 23.77 14.10
CA ALA A 22 -32.65 23.75 12.78
C ALA A 22 -31.40 22.85 12.85
N SER A 23 -31.56 21.59 12.46
CA SER A 23 -30.44 20.71 12.09
C SER A 23 -29.56 21.50 11.11
N ALA A 24 -28.36 21.87 11.53
CA ALA A 24 -27.38 22.51 10.65
C ALA A 24 -27.18 21.61 9.42
N ALA A 25 -27.21 22.19 8.22
CA ALA A 25 -26.93 21.43 7.01
C ALA A 25 -25.48 20.92 7.06
N GLY A 26 -25.26 19.66 6.67
CA GLY A 26 -23.92 19.06 6.62
C GLY A 26 -22.96 19.84 5.72
N TRP A 27 -21.66 19.67 5.96
CA TRP A 27 -20.64 20.35 5.16
C TRP A 27 -20.76 19.98 3.68
N ASP A 28 -20.68 20.97 2.79
CA ASP A 28 -20.53 20.75 1.35
C ASP A 28 -19.24 19.95 1.09
N GLU A 29 -19.31 18.93 0.22
CA GLU A 29 -18.21 18.02 -0.10
C GLU A 29 -16.92 18.75 -0.48
N LYS A 30 -17.03 19.91 -1.15
CA LYS A 30 -15.86 20.70 -1.55
C LYS A 30 -14.99 21.18 -0.38
N TYR A 31 -15.51 21.19 0.85
CA TYR A 31 -14.79 21.62 2.05
C TYR A 31 -14.01 20.50 2.74
N TYR A 32 -14.33 19.23 2.49
CA TYR A 32 -13.62 18.08 3.09
C TYR A 32 -13.08 17.07 2.06
N ASN A 33 -13.58 17.09 0.82
CA ASN A 33 -13.15 16.28 -0.31
C ASN A 33 -13.16 17.10 -1.61
N PRO A 34 -12.24 18.07 -1.78
CA PRO A 34 -12.21 18.92 -2.97
C PRO A 34 -11.89 18.17 -4.27
N MET A 35 -11.31 16.96 -4.19
CA MET A 35 -10.98 16.12 -5.34
C MET A 35 -11.58 14.71 -5.18
N PRO A 36 -12.91 14.52 -5.25
CA PRO A 36 -13.53 13.22 -5.04
C PRO A 36 -12.96 12.13 -5.96
N ALA A 37 -12.73 10.94 -5.42
CA ALA A 37 -12.19 9.82 -6.16
C ALA A 37 -12.97 8.54 -5.87
N GLU A 38 -12.99 7.63 -6.84
CA GLU A 38 -13.59 6.31 -6.66
C GLU A 38 -12.94 5.57 -5.48
N ASN A 39 -13.74 4.87 -4.70
CA ASN A 39 -13.31 4.12 -3.50
C ASN A 39 -12.80 4.98 -2.33
N ASP A 40 -13.14 6.28 -2.31
CA ASP A 40 -12.98 7.12 -1.12
C ASP A 40 -13.73 6.51 0.06
N VAL A 41 -13.06 6.36 1.20
CA VAL A 41 -13.68 5.93 2.47
C VAL A 41 -13.97 7.17 3.28
N VAL A 42 -15.25 7.54 3.39
CA VAL A 42 -15.69 8.74 4.10
C VAL A 42 -16.18 8.37 5.49
N LEU A 43 -15.58 8.98 6.52
CA LEU A 43 -16.03 8.86 7.90
C LEU A 43 -16.70 10.15 8.36
N PRO A 44 -17.83 10.06 9.07
CA PRO A 44 -18.48 11.25 9.61
C PRO A 44 -17.62 11.89 10.70
N MET A 45 -17.82 13.18 10.95
CA MET A 45 -17.20 13.97 12.01
C MET A 45 -18.27 14.74 12.80
N PRO A 46 -17.94 15.31 13.97
CA PRO A 46 -18.82 16.28 14.62
C PRO A 46 -19.24 17.41 13.66
N CYS A 47 -20.32 18.11 14.00
CA CYS A 47 -20.81 19.26 13.24
C CYS A 47 -21.22 18.93 11.80
N ASP A 48 -21.75 17.71 11.60
CA ASP A 48 -22.18 17.18 10.30
C ASP A 48 -21.08 17.25 9.23
N GLY A 49 -19.83 17.12 9.69
CA GLY A 49 -18.63 17.12 8.88
C GLY A 49 -18.20 15.73 8.44
N SER A 50 -17.06 15.66 7.74
CA SER A 50 -16.51 14.40 7.24
C SER A 50 -15.00 14.47 7.05
N MET A 51 -14.36 13.30 7.09
CA MET A 51 -12.96 13.09 6.71
C MET A 51 -12.85 11.92 5.74
N VAL A 52 -12.02 12.07 4.71
CA VAL A 52 -11.85 11.08 3.65
C VAL A 52 -10.53 10.35 3.81
N PHE A 53 -10.56 9.04 3.56
CA PHE A 53 -9.42 8.14 3.64
C PHE A 53 -9.25 7.34 2.34
N ARG A 54 -8.01 6.93 2.07
CA ARG A 54 -7.65 6.01 0.98
C ARG A 54 -7.11 4.71 1.57
N LYS A 55 -7.48 3.58 0.95
CA LYS A 55 -6.94 2.26 1.31
C LYS A 55 -5.51 2.13 0.76
N VAL A 56 -4.58 1.77 1.63
CA VAL A 56 -3.21 1.40 1.27
C VAL A 56 -3.06 -0.12 1.44
N PHE A 57 -2.99 -0.83 0.32
CA PHE A 57 -2.99 -2.30 0.27
C PHE A 57 -1.58 -2.89 0.39
N ILE A 58 -1.48 -4.01 1.11
CA ILE A 58 -0.29 -4.82 1.31
C ILE A 58 -0.60 -6.27 0.89
N PRO A 59 0.24 -6.95 0.09
CA PRO A 59 -0.15 -8.17 -0.62
C PRO A 59 0.14 -9.44 0.21
N VAL A 60 -0.15 -9.41 1.51
CA VAL A 60 0.01 -10.55 2.44
C VAL A 60 -1.14 -10.59 3.45
N THR A 61 -1.46 -11.77 3.97
CA THR A 61 -2.66 -11.94 4.84
C THR A 61 -2.47 -12.77 6.10
N GLY A 62 -1.43 -13.59 6.20
CA GLY A 62 -1.15 -14.35 7.40
C GLY A 62 -0.93 -13.46 8.62
N PRO A 63 -1.15 -14.00 9.83
CA PRO A 63 -1.16 -13.20 11.04
C PRO A 63 0.20 -12.60 11.44
N LEU A 64 1.30 -13.21 10.98
CA LEU A 64 2.67 -12.73 11.12
C LEU A 64 3.33 -12.52 9.75
N ASP A 65 2.56 -12.54 8.66
CA ASP A 65 3.10 -12.22 7.34
C ASP A 65 3.28 -10.70 7.26
N ASP A 66 4.41 -10.30 6.68
CA ASP A 66 4.68 -8.92 6.33
C ASP A 66 5.27 -8.82 4.92
N TYR A 67 5.29 -7.59 4.38
CA TYR A 67 5.82 -7.30 3.07
C TYR A 67 7.15 -6.54 3.21
N PRO A 68 8.26 -7.10 2.70
CA PRO A 68 9.56 -6.46 2.79
C PRO A 68 9.64 -5.27 1.83
N ILE A 69 10.06 -4.13 2.35
CA ILE A 69 10.29 -2.89 1.60
C ILE A 69 11.61 -2.25 2.00
N SER A 70 12.07 -1.28 1.22
CA SER A 70 13.19 -0.43 1.61
C SER A 70 12.73 1.01 1.65
N ILE A 71 12.98 1.68 2.77
CA ILE A 71 12.64 3.08 2.99
C ILE A 71 13.91 3.89 3.23
N GLY A 72 13.86 5.20 3.04
CA GLY A 72 15.03 6.07 3.00
C GLY A 72 15.63 6.21 1.61
N GLN A 73 16.80 6.84 1.54
CA GLN A 73 17.55 7.10 0.32
C GLN A 73 19.05 7.03 0.61
N ASP A 74 19.81 6.51 -0.36
CA ASP A 74 21.26 6.51 -0.29
C ASP A 74 21.82 7.90 -0.67
N GLY A 75 22.67 8.45 0.20
CA GLY A 75 23.31 9.73 -0.02
C GLY A 75 24.38 10.00 1.04
N ALA A 76 25.51 10.55 0.61
CA ALA A 76 26.63 10.82 1.51
C ALA A 76 26.33 11.92 2.55
N GLU A 77 25.47 12.88 2.19
CA GLU A 77 25.18 14.05 3.02
C GLU A 77 24.25 13.74 4.21
N TYR A 78 23.21 12.92 4.00
CA TYR A 78 22.16 12.67 4.98
C TYR A 78 22.08 11.21 5.46
N GLY A 79 23.08 10.36 5.19
CA GLY A 79 23.03 8.93 5.54
C GLY A 79 22.70 8.67 7.02
N TYR A 80 23.25 9.48 7.94
CA TYR A 80 22.96 9.36 9.38
C TYR A 80 21.49 9.62 9.76
N VAL A 81 20.68 10.20 8.86
CA VAL A 81 19.25 10.46 9.06
C VAL A 81 18.37 9.61 8.13
N GLU A 82 18.75 9.53 6.86
CA GLU A 82 17.89 9.11 5.75
C GLU A 82 18.36 7.85 5.02
N GLN A 83 19.53 7.29 5.35
CA GLN A 83 20.06 6.07 4.73
C GLN A 83 18.97 5.03 4.49
N THR A 84 18.99 4.46 3.29
CA THR A 84 18.12 3.35 2.94
C THR A 84 18.26 2.22 3.96
N ARG A 85 17.13 1.75 4.47
CA ARG A 85 17.07 0.61 5.39
C ARG A 85 15.97 -0.36 4.96
N PRO A 86 16.20 -1.68 5.07
CA PRO A 86 15.12 -2.65 4.96
C PRO A 86 14.14 -2.46 6.12
N THR A 87 12.86 -2.60 5.84
CA THR A 87 11.79 -2.64 6.84
C THR A 87 10.67 -3.52 6.31
N PHE A 88 9.65 -3.72 7.13
CA PHE A 88 8.52 -4.58 6.83
C PHE A 88 7.22 -3.82 7.09
N ILE A 89 6.20 -4.12 6.28
CA ILE A 89 4.88 -3.50 6.42
C ILE A 89 3.79 -4.56 6.33
N ALA A 90 2.74 -4.39 7.13
CA ALA A 90 1.57 -5.25 7.13
C ALA A 90 0.29 -4.39 7.18
N GLY A 91 -0.79 -4.90 6.59
CA GLY A 91 -2.09 -4.24 6.64
C GLY A 91 -2.86 -4.55 7.92
N SER A 92 -3.73 -3.64 8.33
CA SER A 92 -4.56 -3.77 9.54
C SER A 92 -5.84 -4.56 9.32
N PHE A 93 -6.52 -4.35 8.19
CA PHE A 93 -7.83 -4.92 7.89
C PHE A 93 -7.74 -5.89 6.73
N THR A 94 -8.48 -6.99 6.80
CA THR A 94 -8.64 -7.91 5.66
C THR A 94 -9.49 -7.23 4.57
N ALA A 95 -9.02 -7.21 3.31
CA ALA A 95 -9.68 -6.50 2.20
C ALA A 95 -11.11 -7.02 1.93
N ALA A 96 -11.27 -8.33 1.84
CA ALA A 96 -12.53 -9.06 1.83
C ALA A 96 -12.30 -10.53 2.25
N LYS A 97 -13.38 -11.26 2.55
CA LYS A 97 -13.27 -12.68 2.92
C LYS A 97 -12.70 -13.49 1.74
N GLY A 98 -11.48 -14.00 1.90
CA GLY A 98 -10.77 -14.77 0.88
C GLY A 98 -9.74 -13.96 0.08
N ASP A 99 -9.70 -12.64 0.26
CA ASP A 99 -8.67 -11.79 -0.36
C ASP A 99 -7.27 -12.15 0.12
N LYS A 100 -6.30 -11.84 -0.72
CA LYS A 100 -4.87 -12.07 -0.49
C LYS A 100 -4.12 -10.78 -0.17
N SER A 101 -4.85 -9.76 0.27
CA SER A 101 -4.30 -8.53 0.81
C SER A 101 -4.97 -8.08 2.09
N ARG A 102 -4.18 -7.32 2.85
CA ARG A 102 -4.65 -6.49 3.94
C ARG A 102 -4.45 -5.03 3.59
N TYR A 103 -5.11 -4.12 4.29
CA TYR A 103 -4.93 -2.69 4.09
C TYR A 103 -4.95 -1.93 5.42
N TYR A 104 -4.36 -0.75 5.42
CA TYR A 104 -4.70 0.30 6.39
C TYR A 104 -5.29 1.49 5.64
N LEU A 105 -5.90 2.42 6.37
CA LEU A 105 -6.46 3.63 5.81
C LEU A 105 -5.56 4.81 6.18
N LEU A 106 -5.27 5.66 5.22
CA LEU A 106 -4.57 6.93 5.46
C LEU A 106 -5.48 8.07 5.00
N ALA A 107 -5.58 9.13 5.79
CA ALA A 107 -6.39 10.29 5.44
C ALA A 107 -5.91 10.86 4.10
N LYS A 108 -6.85 11.22 3.24
CA LYS A 108 -6.61 11.62 1.85
C LYS A 108 -5.86 12.94 1.75
N TYR A 109 -6.09 13.82 2.70
CA TYR A 109 -5.46 15.13 2.86
C TYR A 109 -4.87 15.26 4.27
N GLU A 110 -4.03 16.27 4.47
CA GLU A 110 -3.70 16.76 5.81
C GLU A 110 -5.00 17.13 6.55
N MET A 111 -5.04 16.98 7.88
CA MET A 111 -6.21 17.41 8.66
C MET A 111 -6.37 18.93 8.51
N SER A 112 -7.55 19.37 8.08
CA SER A 112 -7.81 20.80 7.86
C SER A 112 -8.16 21.54 9.16
N GLU A 113 -8.04 22.87 9.15
CA GLU A 113 -8.51 23.74 10.23
C GLU A 113 -10.00 23.49 10.54
N LEU A 114 -10.82 23.22 9.51
CA LEU A 114 -12.24 22.89 9.67
C LEU A 114 -12.45 21.61 10.49
N GLN A 115 -11.72 20.56 10.13
CA GLN A 115 -11.80 19.25 10.78
C GLN A 115 -11.27 19.29 12.20
N TYR A 116 -10.15 19.98 12.42
CA TYR A 116 -9.58 20.15 13.77
C TYR A 116 -10.53 20.94 14.67
N ALA A 117 -11.04 22.08 14.20
CA ALA A 117 -11.98 22.89 14.98
C ALA A 117 -13.27 22.13 15.35
N ALA A 118 -13.80 21.30 14.44
CA ALA A 118 -14.96 20.47 14.74
C ALA A 118 -14.71 19.43 15.86
N LEU A 119 -13.46 18.99 16.04
CA LEU A 119 -13.08 18.06 17.09
C LEU A 119 -12.77 18.74 18.42
N THR A 120 -12.21 19.96 18.38
CA THR A 120 -11.61 20.58 19.57
C THR A 120 -12.39 21.75 20.14
N GLU A 121 -13.18 22.45 19.33
CA GLU A 121 -13.94 23.61 19.77
C GLU A 121 -15.29 23.20 20.37
N THR A 122 -15.81 24.02 21.28
CA THR A 122 -17.13 23.77 21.89
C THR A 122 -18.29 24.13 20.97
N THR A 123 -18.05 25.01 19.99
CA THR A 123 -19.05 25.47 19.02
C THR A 123 -18.67 25.03 17.62
N CYS A 124 -19.66 24.51 16.88
CA CYS A 124 -19.42 24.05 15.53
C CYS A 124 -18.89 25.16 14.61
N PRO A 125 -17.78 24.93 13.88
CA PRO A 125 -17.23 25.91 12.96
C PRO A 125 -18.14 26.08 11.74
N THR A 126 -18.13 27.28 11.16
CA THR A 126 -18.80 27.53 9.87
C THR A 126 -17.87 27.12 8.73
N ALA A 127 -18.25 26.09 7.97
CA ALA A 127 -17.46 25.62 6.84
C ALA A 127 -17.22 26.72 5.80
N SER A 128 -15.97 26.89 5.39
CA SER A 128 -15.57 27.86 4.36
C SER A 128 -14.31 27.39 3.65
N THR A 129 -14.06 27.95 2.46
CA THR A 129 -12.87 27.62 1.67
C THR A 129 -11.57 27.88 2.44
N LYS A 130 -11.52 28.93 3.27
CA LYS A 130 -10.31 29.25 4.06
C LYS A 130 -9.97 28.15 5.07
N MET A 131 -10.98 27.52 5.66
CA MET A 131 -10.77 26.46 6.67
C MET A 131 -10.31 25.13 6.06
N ARG A 132 -10.08 25.06 4.74
CA ARG A 132 -9.40 23.93 4.08
C ARG A 132 -7.88 23.97 4.23
N LEU A 133 -7.31 25.03 4.79
CA LEU A 133 -5.89 25.06 5.13
C LEU A 133 -5.57 23.91 6.10
N PRO A 134 -4.39 23.27 5.98
CA PRO A 134 -3.91 22.30 6.97
C PRO A 134 -3.86 22.92 8.36
N GLN A 135 -4.30 22.16 9.37
CA GLN A 135 -4.11 22.54 10.76
C GLN A 135 -2.62 22.42 11.10
N VAL A 136 -1.98 23.58 11.31
CA VAL A 136 -0.59 23.70 11.78
C VAL A 136 -0.55 24.40 13.13
N SER A 137 0.64 24.68 13.66
CA SER A 137 0.83 25.38 14.95
C SER A 137 0.18 24.67 16.14
N ILE A 138 0.14 23.33 16.09
CA ILE A 138 -0.25 22.47 17.20
C ILE A 138 0.98 21.69 17.68
N SER A 139 0.92 21.18 18.91
CA SER A 139 1.94 20.27 19.41
C SER A 139 1.63 18.82 19.03
N TRP A 140 2.62 17.94 19.16
CA TRP A 140 2.40 16.50 19.00
C TRP A 140 1.34 15.96 19.95
N VAL A 141 1.30 16.45 21.19
CA VAL A 141 0.30 16.05 22.18
C VAL A 141 -1.11 16.45 21.73
N GLN A 142 -1.27 17.66 21.18
CA GLN A 142 -2.54 18.12 20.63
C GLN A 142 -2.97 17.32 19.39
N ALA A 143 -2.02 16.89 18.55
CA ALA A 143 -2.31 16.05 17.40
C ALA A 143 -2.86 14.67 17.82
N VAL A 144 -2.26 14.05 18.84
CA VAL A 144 -2.74 12.78 19.41
C VAL A 144 -4.08 12.97 20.13
N ASP A 145 -4.27 14.07 20.86
CA ASP A 145 -5.55 14.42 21.49
C ASP A 145 -6.67 14.59 20.46
N ALA A 146 -6.40 15.21 19.30
CA ALA A 146 -7.37 15.29 18.22
C ALA A 146 -7.77 13.91 17.67
N ALA A 147 -6.80 12.99 17.52
CA ALA A 147 -7.09 11.60 17.13
C ALA A 147 -7.93 10.87 18.19
N ASP A 148 -7.63 11.06 19.48
CA ASP A 148 -8.41 10.48 20.59
C ASP A 148 -9.84 11.00 20.62
N LYS A 149 -10.03 12.33 20.56
CA LYS A 149 -11.35 12.95 20.47
C LYS A 149 -12.16 12.41 19.29
N TYR A 150 -11.51 12.23 18.14
CA TYR A 150 -12.18 11.67 16.97
C TYR A 150 -12.59 10.20 17.18
N ASN A 151 -11.70 9.38 17.74
CA ASN A 151 -11.99 7.99 18.11
C ASN A 151 -13.19 7.89 19.06
N LEU A 152 -13.21 8.69 20.13
CA LEU A 152 -14.28 8.69 21.12
C LEU A 152 -15.61 9.14 20.49
N TRP A 153 -15.57 10.16 19.64
CA TRP A 153 -16.76 10.64 18.94
C TRP A 153 -17.31 9.58 17.98
N LEU A 154 -16.48 8.95 17.15
CA LEU A 154 -16.92 7.90 16.23
C LEU A 154 -17.54 6.73 16.97
N ARG A 155 -16.94 6.30 18.09
CA ARG A 155 -17.50 5.20 18.90
C ARG A 155 -18.85 5.53 19.51
N LYS A 156 -19.07 6.80 19.86
CA LYS A 156 -20.34 7.25 20.43
C LYS A 156 -21.42 7.47 19.37
N ASN A 157 -21.07 8.01 18.20
CA ASN A 157 -22.05 8.53 17.25
C ASN A 157 -22.12 7.75 15.92
N ALA A 158 -21.08 6.98 15.57
CA ALA A 158 -20.94 6.37 14.26
C ALA A 158 -20.12 5.06 14.27
N ALA A 159 -20.25 4.24 15.33
CA ALA A 159 -19.40 3.06 15.52
C ALA A 159 -19.47 2.05 14.37
N ASP A 160 -20.61 1.97 13.68
CA ASP A 160 -20.81 1.06 12.56
C ASP A 160 -20.12 1.52 11.25
N THR A 161 -19.65 2.77 11.19
CA THR A 161 -18.84 3.26 10.08
C THR A 161 -17.36 2.87 10.21
N LEU A 162 -16.91 2.51 11.42
CA LEU A 162 -15.54 2.08 11.64
C LEU A 162 -15.31 0.69 11.03
N PRO A 163 -14.24 0.51 10.22
CA PRO A 163 -13.83 -0.82 9.77
C PRO A 163 -13.49 -1.68 11.00
N LYS A 164 -13.77 -2.97 10.89
CA LYS A 164 -13.60 -3.95 11.96
C LYS A 164 -12.68 -5.07 11.49
N GLU A 165 -11.85 -5.59 12.38
CA GLU A 165 -11.08 -6.82 12.17
C GLU A 165 -11.45 -7.79 13.30
N ASP A 166 -11.93 -8.99 12.96
CA ASP A 166 -12.44 -9.98 13.93
C ASP A 166 -13.46 -9.41 14.93
N GLY A 167 -14.28 -8.46 14.50
CA GLY A 167 -15.25 -7.76 15.34
C GLY A 167 -14.69 -6.63 16.20
N ALA A 168 -13.36 -6.48 16.28
CA ALA A 168 -12.72 -5.35 16.96
C ALA A 168 -12.79 -4.09 16.08
N LEU A 169 -13.36 -3.02 16.62
CA LEU A 169 -13.44 -1.70 15.97
C LEU A 169 -12.05 -1.12 15.76
N GLY A 170 -11.79 -0.61 14.55
CA GLY A 170 -10.59 0.17 14.25
C GLY A 170 -10.48 1.47 15.06
N PHE A 171 -9.31 2.10 15.00
CA PHE A 171 -9.01 3.36 15.66
C PHE A 171 -8.03 4.20 14.85
N LEU A 172 -8.10 5.51 15.03
CA LEU A 172 -7.23 6.50 14.42
C LEU A 172 -6.00 6.79 15.29
N ARG A 173 -4.86 7.01 14.64
CA ARG A 173 -3.63 7.53 15.25
C ARG A 173 -2.81 8.29 14.20
N LEU A 174 -1.72 8.92 14.62
CA LEU A 174 -0.69 9.36 13.67
C LEU A 174 -0.13 8.14 12.91
N PRO A 175 0.30 8.30 11.64
CA PRO A 175 0.98 7.25 10.90
C PRO A 175 2.36 6.95 11.50
N THR A 176 2.83 5.72 11.33
CA THR A 176 4.26 5.43 11.46
C THR A 176 5.00 5.98 10.22
N GLU A 177 6.31 6.20 10.30
CA GLU A 177 7.15 6.55 9.16
C GLU A 177 7.06 5.49 8.06
N THR A 178 7.00 4.21 8.44
CA THR A 178 6.93 3.11 7.47
C THR A 178 5.62 3.15 6.69
N GLU A 179 4.48 3.34 7.37
CA GLU A 179 3.17 3.51 6.73
C GLU A 179 3.13 4.78 5.87
N TRP A 180 3.68 5.88 6.39
CA TRP A 180 3.66 7.16 5.70
C TRP A 180 4.51 7.11 4.43
N GLU A 181 5.75 6.63 4.51
CA GLU A 181 6.68 6.62 3.39
C GLU A 181 6.27 5.60 2.32
N PHE A 182 5.78 4.42 2.72
CA PHE A 182 5.22 3.45 1.78
C PHE A 182 4.06 4.07 0.99
N ALA A 183 3.15 4.77 1.68
CA ALA A 183 2.02 5.45 1.05
C ALA A 183 2.48 6.62 0.18
N ALA A 184 3.41 7.45 0.65
CA ALA A 184 3.95 8.61 -0.08
C ALA A 184 4.61 8.20 -1.39
N ARG A 185 5.38 7.10 -1.38
CA ARG A 185 6.06 6.53 -2.57
C ARG A 185 5.10 5.87 -3.58
N GLY A 186 3.81 5.72 -3.23
CA GLY A 186 2.81 5.13 -4.12
C GLY A 186 2.49 3.66 -3.84
N GLY A 187 3.11 3.04 -2.82
CA GLY A 187 2.83 1.67 -2.39
C GLY A 187 2.86 0.64 -3.54
N LEU A 188 1.81 -0.19 -3.63
CA LEU A 188 1.66 -1.18 -4.71
C LEU A 188 1.18 -0.58 -6.05
N ALA A 189 0.89 0.72 -6.13
CA ALA A 189 0.44 1.34 -7.37
C ALA A 189 1.61 1.73 -8.31
N VAL A 190 2.85 1.54 -7.87
CA VAL A 190 4.07 1.86 -8.61
C VAL A 190 4.94 0.61 -8.77
N SER A 191 5.86 0.65 -9.74
CA SER A 191 6.88 -0.38 -9.92
C SER A 191 7.95 -0.33 -8.81
N ALA A 192 8.71 -1.41 -8.65
CA ALA A 192 9.82 -1.44 -7.69
C ALA A 192 10.91 -0.38 -8.00
N ALA A 193 11.08 -0.02 -9.28
CA ALA A 193 12.02 1.02 -9.70
C ALA A 193 11.54 2.41 -9.27
N GLU A 194 10.28 2.74 -9.55
CA GLU A 194 9.66 4.01 -9.13
C GLU A 194 9.60 4.11 -7.60
N PHE A 195 9.28 3.02 -6.90
CA PHE A 195 9.24 3.01 -5.44
C PHE A 195 10.61 3.35 -4.81
N ARG A 196 11.72 2.95 -5.45
CA ARG A 196 13.09 3.22 -5.00
C ARG A 196 13.55 4.65 -5.28
N ASP A 197 12.87 5.39 -6.15
CA ASP A 197 13.25 6.75 -6.50
C ASP A 197 13.00 7.74 -5.33
N THR A 198 13.62 8.90 -5.40
CA THR A 198 13.58 9.97 -4.41
C THR A 198 12.19 10.60 -4.23
N ARG A 199 11.38 10.54 -5.29
CA ARG A 199 10.01 11.06 -5.36
C ARG A 199 9.13 10.02 -6.04
N TYR A 200 7.84 10.06 -5.75
CA TYR A 200 6.89 9.25 -6.49
C TYR A 200 6.70 9.80 -7.93
N PRO A 201 6.11 9.02 -8.85
CA PRO A 201 5.92 9.45 -10.24
C PRO A 201 5.08 10.73 -10.38
N MET A 202 5.64 11.75 -11.03
CA MET A 202 5.02 13.06 -11.30
C MET A 202 5.19 13.45 -12.78
N PRO A 203 4.46 12.80 -13.72
CA PRO A 203 4.65 13.00 -15.16
C PRO A 203 4.44 14.44 -15.64
N ASP A 204 3.59 15.22 -14.96
CA ASP A 204 3.34 16.63 -15.29
C ASP A 204 4.30 17.62 -14.60
N GLY A 205 5.35 17.10 -13.95
CA GLY A 205 6.34 17.87 -13.22
C GLY A 205 5.90 18.28 -11.81
N LEU A 206 6.88 18.62 -10.97
CA LEU A 206 6.70 18.83 -9.53
C LEU A 206 5.61 19.87 -9.18
N ASN A 207 5.53 20.96 -9.94
CA ASN A 207 4.55 22.05 -9.74
C ASN A 207 3.09 21.62 -9.90
N ALA A 208 2.80 20.46 -10.49
CA ALA A 208 1.44 19.94 -10.61
C ALA A 208 1.03 19.05 -9.43
N TYR A 209 1.99 18.66 -8.57
CA TYR A 209 1.79 17.66 -7.52
C TYR A 209 2.07 18.19 -6.12
N GLU A 210 3.03 19.11 -5.96
CA GLU A 210 3.54 19.46 -4.63
C GLU A 210 3.72 20.96 -4.42
N TRP A 211 3.75 21.35 -3.14
CA TRP A 211 3.92 22.74 -2.68
C TRP A 211 5.27 22.93 -1.99
N PHE A 212 6.16 23.68 -2.60
CA PHE A 212 7.50 23.94 -2.08
C PHE A 212 7.83 25.43 -2.08
N ALA A 213 8.94 25.82 -1.46
CA ALA A 213 9.38 27.20 -1.37
C ALA A 213 9.68 27.80 -2.74
N GLY A 214 9.11 28.97 -3.02
CA GLY A 214 9.40 29.76 -4.20
C GLY A 214 8.17 30.47 -4.73
N SER A 215 8.38 31.59 -5.43
CA SER A 215 7.30 32.41 -5.98
C SER A 215 6.47 31.70 -7.06
N GLN A 216 7.02 30.64 -7.68
CA GLN A 216 6.37 29.82 -8.71
C GLN A 216 5.60 28.62 -8.13
N SER A 217 5.63 28.43 -6.80
CA SER A 217 4.92 27.36 -6.09
C SER A 217 4.16 27.98 -4.90
N SER A 218 4.57 27.71 -3.66
CA SER A 218 3.82 28.15 -2.47
C SER A 218 3.82 29.66 -2.23
N ASN A 219 4.76 30.39 -2.83
CA ASN A 219 5.05 31.80 -2.55
C ASN A 219 5.22 32.08 -1.05
N GLY A 220 5.81 31.13 -0.32
CA GLY A 220 6.06 31.23 1.13
C GLY A 220 4.79 31.17 1.97
N LYS A 221 3.71 30.58 1.46
CA LYS A 221 2.42 30.47 2.14
C LYS A 221 1.91 29.05 2.16
N LEU A 222 1.28 28.69 3.27
CA LEU A 222 0.47 27.49 3.39
C LEU A 222 -0.68 27.53 2.38
N GLN A 223 -0.99 26.39 1.75
CA GLN A 223 -1.96 26.27 0.67
C GLN A 223 -3.16 25.43 1.10
N LEU A 224 -4.29 25.61 0.40
CA LEU A 224 -5.48 24.79 0.65
C LEU A 224 -5.18 23.35 0.26
N THR A 225 -5.64 22.40 1.08
CA THR A 225 -5.53 20.96 0.80
C THR A 225 -6.19 20.58 -0.53
N GLY A 226 -5.58 19.64 -1.24
CA GLY A 226 -6.15 19.03 -2.44
C GLY A 226 -6.25 19.94 -3.66
N LEU A 227 -5.38 20.95 -3.78
CA LEU A 227 -5.29 21.78 -4.99
C LEU A 227 -4.40 21.17 -6.07
N GLN A 228 -3.37 20.41 -5.67
CA GLN A 228 -2.46 19.72 -6.57
C GLN A 228 -2.95 18.29 -6.88
N LYS A 229 -2.37 17.67 -7.91
CA LYS A 229 -2.65 16.28 -8.27
C LYS A 229 -2.19 15.33 -7.16
N PRO A 230 -2.90 14.22 -6.94
CA PRO A 230 -2.50 13.25 -5.92
C PRO A 230 -1.32 12.40 -6.39
N ASN A 231 -0.69 11.73 -5.43
CA ASN A 231 0.23 10.63 -5.70
C ASN A 231 -0.52 9.39 -6.29
N PRO A 232 0.19 8.32 -6.69
CA PRO A 232 -0.43 7.13 -7.31
C PRO A 232 -1.53 6.43 -6.49
N LEU A 233 -1.58 6.63 -5.17
CA LEU A 233 -2.63 6.07 -4.29
C LEU A 233 -3.87 6.98 -4.15
N GLY A 234 -3.85 8.17 -4.76
CA GLY A 234 -4.91 9.16 -4.60
C GLY A 234 -4.77 10.01 -3.33
N LEU A 235 -3.59 10.04 -2.70
CA LEU A 235 -3.29 10.88 -1.54
C LEU A 235 -2.73 12.22 -2.03
N HIS A 236 -3.21 13.32 -1.46
CA HIS A 236 -2.77 14.67 -1.81
C HIS A 236 -1.82 15.23 -0.76
N ASP A 237 -0.99 16.19 -1.19
CA ASP A 237 -0.11 16.98 -0.33
C ASP A 237 0.80 16.07 0.52
N MET A 238 1.34 15.02 -0.11
CA MET A 238 2.26 14.09 0.58
C MET A 238 3.67 14.65 0.66
N LEU A 239 4.07 15.58 -0.21
CA LEU A 239 5.34 16.30 -0.07
C LEU A 239 5.11 17.82 -0.13
N GLY A 240 5.49 18.52 0.93
CA GLY A 240 5.32 19.97 1.00
C GLY A 240 4.00 20.34 1.65
N ASN A 241 3.50 21.54 1.36
CA ASN A 241 2.39 22.16 2.09
C ASN A 241 2.64 22.21 3.61
N ALA A 242 2.18 21.26 4.42
CA ALA A 242 2.61 21.09 5.80
C ALA A 242 3.43 19.80 5.98
N ASP A 243 4.46 19.86 6.82
CA ASP A 243 5.13 18.63 7.25
C ASP A 243 4.27 17.91 8.30
N GLU A 244 4.34 16.58 8.31
CA GLU A 244 3.39 15.75 9.05
C GLU A 244 4.04 15.03 10.23
N MET A 245 3.41 15.10 11.40
CA MET A 245 3.87 14.41 12.62
C MET A 245 3.66 12.91 12.56
N MET A 246 4.68 12.14 12.91
CA MET A 246 4.63 10.68 12.97
C MET A 246 4.40 10.16 14.40
N PHE A 247 3.98 8.90 14.52
CA PHE A 247 3.66 8.27 15.80
C PHE A 247 4.89 7.81 16.61
N GLU A 248 6.07 7.78 15.99
CA GLU A 248 7.27 7.18 16.58
C GLU A 248 8.39 8.19 16.84
N PRO A 249 9.29 7.90 17.81
CA PRO A 249 10.41 8.78 18.11
C PRO A 249 11.46 8.77 17.00
N PHE A 250 12.15 9.89 16.85
CA PHE A 250 13.27 10.03 15.95
C PHE A 250 14.45 9.16 16.43
N ARG A 251 15.09 8.52 15.46
CA ARG A 251 16.30 7.73 15.65
C ARG A 251 17.22 7.99 14.47
N LEU A 252 18.48 8.27 14.77
CA LEU A 252 19.56 8.27 13.78
C LEU A 252 19.73 6.89 13.16
N ASN A 253 20.28 6.83 11.96
CA ASN A 253 20.76 5.60 11.37
C ASN A 253 22.16 5.27 11.88
N LYS A 254 22.40 3.98 12.10
CA LYS A 254 23.69 3.38 12.41
C LYS A 254 23.94 2.30 11.36
N LEU A 255 24.27 2.74 10.14
CA LEU A 255 24.48 1.89 8.97
C LEU A 255 23.27 1.00 8.66
N ASP A 256 23.32 -0.26 9.06
CA ASP A 256 22.35 -1.33 8.76
C ASP A 256 21.11 -1.33 9.67
N ARG A 257 21.09 -0.46 10.69
CA ARG A 257 19.98 -0.36 11.64
C ARG A 257 19.76 1.05 12.14
N GLN A 258 18.67 1.25 12.87
CA GLN A 258 18.50 2.47 13.66
C GLN A 258 19.39 2.47 14.92
N HIS A 259 19.80 3.66 15.33
CA HIS A 259 20.49 3.92 16.58
C HIS A 259 19.58 3.67 17.78
N GLY A 260 20.17 3.24 18.90
CA GLY A 260 19.41 2.84 20.09
C GLY A 260 18.79 4.00 20.87
N GLN A 261 19.27 5.22 20.69
CA GLN A 261 18.72 6.41 21.33
C GLN A 261 17.43 6.86 20.62
N ALA A 262 16.33 6.96 21.39
CA ALA A 262 15.11 7.62 20.96
C ALA A 262 15.19 9.10 21.32
N GLY A 263 14.93 9.96 20.35
CA GLY A 263 14.90 11.42 20.49
C GLY A 263 13.49 11.97 20.62
N GLY A 264 13.28 13.15 20.03
CA GLY A 264 11.97 13.78 19.82
C GLY A 264 11.07 12.98 18.89
N TYR A 265 10.03 13.60 18.33
CA TYR A 265 9.18 12.96 17.33
C TYR A 265 9.69 13.22 15.92
N VAL A 266 9.28 12.37 14.99
CA VAL A 266 9.61 12.55 13.58
C VAL A 266 8.56 13.42 12.88
N VAL A 267 9.01 14.33 12.01
CA VAL A 267 8.17 14.96 10.98
C VAL A 267 8.65 14.56 9.57
N ARG A 268 7.72 14.38 8.64
CA ARG A 268 7.97 13.90 7.26
C ARG A 268 7.32 14.80 6.21
N GLY A 269 7.75 14.67 4.96
CA GLY A 269 7.13 15.29 3.78
C GLY A 269 7.67 16.66 3.38
N GLY A 270 8.26 17.40 4.31
CA GLY A 270 8.62 18.80 4.07
C GLY A 270 7.38 19.69 4.00
N ASN A 271 7.55 20.99 3.85
CA ASN A 271 6.47 21.96 3.93
C ASN A 271 6.62 23.07 2.86
N TYR A 272 5.72 24.04 2.87
CA TYR A 272 5.69 25.16 1.93
C TYR A 272 6.95 26.06 1.95
N LEU A 273 7.83 25.91 2.94
CA LEU A 273 9.14 26.58 3.06
C LEU A 273 10.33 25.65 2.70
N THR A 274 10.10 24.38 2.42
CA THR A 274 11.14 23.45 1.96
C THR A 274 11.52 23.76 0.52
N ALA A 275 12.81 23.87 0.22
CA ALA A 275 13.27 24.11 -1.15
C ALA A 275 12.94 22.93 -2.07
N GLN A 276 12.71 23.21 -3.35
CA GLN A 276 12.41 22.19 -4.36
C GLN A 276 13.41 21.03 -4.36
N ALA A 277 14.71 21.33 -4.25
CA ALA A 277 15.78 20.34 -4.29
C ALA A 277 15.74 19.40 -3.07
N ASP A 278 15.27 19.88 -1.93
CA ASP A 278 15.25 19.13 -0.67
C ASP A 278 14.00 18.26 -0.53
N LEU A 279 12.94 18.55 -1.29
CA LEU A 279 11.68 17.86 -1.19
C LEU A 279 11.78 16.41 -1.72
N ARG A 280 11.65 15.41 -0.85
CA ARG A 280 11.78 13.98 -1.17
C ARG A 280 11.06 13.11 -0.14
N THR A 281 10.66 11.90 -0.55
CA THR A 281 9.91 10.98 0.33
C THR A 281 10.73 10.49 1.51
N ALA A 282 12.06 10.46 1.43
CA ALA A 282 12.94 10.07 2.54
C ALA A 282 13.18 11.19 3.58
N GLN A 283 12.83 12.46 3.27
CA GLN A 283 13.17 13.60 4.11
C GLN A 283 12.48 13.52 5.47
N ARG A 284 13.28 13.44 6.53
CA ARG A 284 12.78 13.36 7.90
C ARG A 284 13.55 14.30 8.81
N LYS A 285 12.83 14.89 9.77
CA LYS A 285 13.39 15.82 10.74
C LYS A 285 12.97 15.40 12.15
N GLU A 286 13.86 15.62 13.10
CA GLU A 286 13.56 15.52 14.52
C GLU A 286 12.97 16.84 15.02
N GLU A 287 11.84 16.76 15.71
CA GLU A 287 11.25 17.87 16.44
C GLU A 287 11.12 17.53 17.92
N SER A 288 11.40 18.50 18.79
CA SER A 288 11.30 18.32 20.25
C SER A 288 9.85 18.41 20.71
N TYR A 289 9.44 17.56 21.65
CA TYR A 289 8.11 17.67 22.27
C TYR A 289 7.94 18.96 23.09
N TYR A 290 9.03 19.40 23.74
CA TYR A 290 9.03 20.52 24.68
C TYR A 290 10.25 21.43 24.49
N ASN A 291 10.10 22.70 24.85
CA ASN A 291 11.16 23.67 25.07
C ASN A 291 11.00 24.31 26.47
N ALA A 292 11.75 25.37 26.76
CA ALA A 292 11.69 26.05 28.06
C ALA A 292 10.29 26.64 28.39
N ASP A 293 9.50 26.97 27.37
CA ASP A 293 8.19 27.62 27.50
C ASP A 293 7.01 26.62 27.50
N GLY A 294 7.26 25.34 27.20
CA GLY A 294 6.27 24.27 27.20
C GLY A 294 6.27 23.44 25.92
N GLN A 295 5.08 23.02 25.47
CA GLN A 295 4.95 22.18 24.27
C GLN A 295 5.35 22.97 23.01
N VAL A 296 6.21 22.37 22.18
CA VAL A 296 6.64 22.97 20.91
C VAL A 296 5.49 22.95 19.91
N LYS A 297 5.35 24.05 19.17
CA LYS A 297 4.38 24.22 18.08
C LYS A 297 5.11 24.86 16.91
N ASN A 298 4.90 24.33 15.71
CA ASN A 298 5.54 24.84 14.50
C ASN A 298 4.48 25.31 13.49
N LYS A 299 4.71 26.47 12.86
CA LYS A 299 3.84 27.08 11.85
C LYS A 299 3.76 26.30 10.53
N THR A 300 4.59 25.27 10.37
CA THR A 300 4.61 24.42 9.17
C THR A 300 4.20 22.98 9.44
N THR A 301 4.04 22.60 10.71
CA THR A 301 3.83 21.20 11.10
C THR A 301 2.37 20.95 11.44
N GLY A 302 1.78 20.01 10.70
CA GLY A 302 0.42 19.53 10.89
C GLY A 302 0.37 18.03 11.12
N LEU A 303 -0.73 17.41 10.73
CA LEU A 303 -0.99 15.99 10.95
C LEU A 303 -1.83 15.38 9.82
N ARG A 304 -1.64 14.08 9.66
CA ARG A 304 -2.49 13.18 8.90
C ARG A 304 -2.84 12.00 9.79
N LEU A 305 -4.03 11.44 9.65
CA LEU A 305 -4.46 10.30 10.46
C LEU A 305 -4.38 9.00 9.66
N ALA A 306 -3.88 7.96 10.31
CA ALA A 306 -4.01 6.58 9.88
C ALA A 306 -5.11 5.89 10.70
N LEU A 307 -5.95 5.10 10.05
CA LEU A 307 -6.97 4.26 10.68
C LEU A 307 -6.57 2.79 10.53
N VAL A 308 -6.47 2.12 11.67
CA VAL A 308 -5.87 0.79 11.85
C VAL A 308 -6.70 -0.06 12.82
N SER A 309 -6.33 -1.33 12.98
CA SER A 309 -6.96 -2.25 13.93
C SER A 309 -5.99 -2.66 15.05
N PRO A 310 -6.50 -3.12 16.21
CA PRO A 310 -5.67 -3.83 17.17
C PRO A 310 -5.08 -5.11 16.57
N THR A 311 -3.88 -5.52 16.98
CA THR A 311 -3.26 -6.75 16.45
C THR A 311 -3.81 -8.03 17.11
N LEU A 312 -4.15 -7.96 18.40
CA LEU A 312 -4.67 -9.07 19.21
C LEU A 312 -6.18 -8.91 19.40
N THR A 313 -6.94 -9.14 18.32
CA THR A 313 -8.36 -8.82 18.20
C THR A 313 -9.31 -9.81 18.88
N SER A 314 -8.98 -11.11 18.87
CA SER A 314 -9.82 -12.19 19.39
C SER A 314 -8.99 -13.38 19.90
N ARG A 315 -9.63 -14.32 20.61
CA ARG A 315 -8.95 -15.56 21.06
C ARG A 315 -8.49 -16.40 19.89
N GLU A 316 -9.31 -16.49 18.85
CA GLU A 316 -9.02 -17.20 17.62
C GLU A 316 -7.84 -16.56 16.89
N ARG A 317 -7.78 -15.22 16.86
CA ARG A 317 -6.63 -14.49 16.30
C ARG A 317 -5.36 -14.78 17.08
N VAL A 318 -5.39 -14.72 18.41
CA VAL A 318 -4.22 -15.03 19.26
C VAL A 318 -3.75 -16.47 19.00
N ALA A 319 -4.66 -17.45 18.98
CA ALA A 319 -4.31 -18.83 18.67
C ALA A 319 -3.71 -18.98 17.26
N SER A 320 -4.19 -18.22 16.28
CA SER A 320 -3.62 -18.21 14.92
C SER A 320 -2.21 -17.61 14.88
N ILE A 321 -1.94 -16.55 15.65
CA ILE A 321 -0.62 -15.93 15.79
C ILE A 321 0.34 -16.92 16.47
N GLU A 322 -0.08 -17.57 17.56
CA GLU A 322 0.74 -18.58 18.23
C GLU A 322 1.07 -19.77 17.31
N SER A 323 0.09 -20.23 16.53
CA SER A 323 0.27 -21.30 15.55
C SER A 323 1.23 -20.89 14.44
N SER A 324 1.10 -19.66 13.93
CA SER A 324 2.02 -19.09 12.94
C SER A 324 3.43 -18.96 13.53
N TRP A 325 3.57 -18.37 14.72
CA TRP A 325 4.85 -18.25 15.44
C TRP A 325 5.54 -19.59 15.60
N LYS A 326 4.83 -20.65 16.02
CA LYS A 326 5.39 -22.00 16.18
C LYS A 326 5.90 -22.60 14.86
N LYS A 327 5.35 -22.16 13.71
CA LYS A 327 5.76 -22.61 12.37
C LYS A 327 6.88 -21.79 11.75
N LEU A 328 7.20 -20.60 12.27
CA LEU A 328 8.26 -19.75 11.71
C LEU A 328 9.63 -20.40 11.87
N GLY A 329 10.43 -20.38 10.79
CA GLY A 329 11.81 -20.85 10.79
C GLY A 329 12.00 -22.34 11.03
N THR A 330 10.91 -23.09 10.96
CA THR A 330 10.85 -24.50 11.33
C THR A 330 11.60 -25.37 10.31
N GLY A 331 11.79 -24.90 9.07
CA GLY A 331 12.53 -25.64 8.04
C GLY A 331 11.83 -26.92 7.59
N ALA A 332 10.52 -27.06 7.88
CA ALA A 332 9.68 -28.10 7.32
C ALA A 332 9.53 -27.85 5.80
N ASN A 333 10.50 -28.31 5.03
CA ASN A 333 10.34 -28.48 3.58
C ASN A 333 9.17 -29.44 3.33
N ALA A 334 8.62 -29.43 2.12
CA ALA A 334 7.52 -30.30 1.68
C ALA A 334 7.79 -31.83 1.77
N THR A 335 8.90 -32.24 2.40
CA THR A 335 9.24 -33.62 2.76
C THR A 335 8.88 -33.89 4.21
N ALA A 336 8.18 -35.00 4.47
CA ALA A 336 7.58 -35.39 5.75
C ALA A 336 8.54 -35.62 6.95
N ALA A 337 9.78 -35.16 6.91
CA ALA A 337 10.72 -35.24 8.02
C ALA A 337 10.66 -33.97 8.90
N PRO A 338 10.76 -34.08 10.24
CA PRO A 338 10.89 -32.91 11.11
C PRO A 338 12.15 -32.14 10.74
N GLY A 339 12.03 -30.82 10.58
CA GLY A 339 13.14 -29.94 10.29
C GLY A 339 14.17 -29.93 11.43
N THR A 340 15.39 -29.48 11.13
CA THR A 340 16.50 -29.45 12.09
C THR A 340 16.17 -28.62 13.34
N ALA A 341 15.36 -27.57 13.20
CA ALA A 341 14.88 -26.78 14.33
C ALA A 341 13.98 -27.60 15.28
N GLN A 342 13.04 -28.38 14.77
CA GLN A 342 12.20 -29.25 15.60
C GLN A 342 13.01 -30.37 16.24
N ALA A 343 14.03 -30.89 15.55
CA ALA A 343 14.93 -31.89 16.13
C ALA A 343 15.70 -31.31 17.33
N LEU A 344 16.23 -30.08 17.21
CA LEU A 344 16.87 -29.37 18.33
C LEU A 344 15.91 -29.12 19.50
N SER A 345 14.67 -28.70 19.20
CA SER A 345 13.64 -28.50 20.23
C SER A 345 13.34 -29.81 20.99
N SER A 346 13.20 -30.91 20.24
CA SER A 346 12.97 -32.24 20.80
C SER A 346 14.13 -32.70 21.68
N LEU A 347 15.38 -32.49 21.23
CA LEU A 347 16.58 -32.77 22.01
C LEU A 347 16.62 -31.96 23.31
N ALA A 348 16.38 -30.64 23.23
CA ALA A 348 16.38 -29.75 24.39
C ALA A 348 15.33 -30.15 25.45
N SER A 349 14.20 -30.72 25.03
CA SER A 349 13.13 -31.15 25.94
C SER A 349 13.54 -32.33 26.85
N GLY A 350 14.44 -33.20 26.38
CA GLY A 350 14.93 -34.37 27.11
C GLY A 350 16.21 -34.12 27.92
N VAL A 351 16.76 -32.89 27.91
CA VAL A 351 18.00 -32.55 28.63
C VAL A 351 17.67 -32.03 30.04
N GLU A 352 18.25 -32.69 31.05
CA GLU A 352 18.17 -32.25 32.46
C GLU A 352 19.16 -31.13 32.77
N ASP A 353 20.34 -31.13 32.14
CA ASP A 353 21.35 -30.09 32.32
C ASP A 353 20.83 -28.73 31.83
N LYS A 354 20.62 -27.83 32.78
CA LYS A 354 20.04 -26.50 32.50
C LYS A 354 20.88 -25.70 31.51
N ALA A 355 22.21 -25.72 31.62
CA ALA A 355 23.09 -24.93 30.77
C ALA A 355 23.12 -25.47 29.33
N LEU A 356 23.09 -26.80 29.16
CA LEU A 356 22.99 -27.43 27.84
C LEU A 356 21.62 -27.18 27.22
N LYS A 357 20.55 -27.26 28.00
CA LYS A 357 19.18 -26.94 27.56
C LYS A 357 19.08 -25.50 27.04
N GLU A 358 19.60 -24.53 27.79
CA GLU A 358 19.63 -23.12 27.38
C GLU A 358 20.43 -22.91 26.09
N LYS A 359 21.58 -23.59 25.94
CA LYS A 359 22.37 -23.54 24.70
C LYS A 359 21.64 -24.13 23.50
N LEU A 360 20.96 -25.27 23.66
CA LEU A 360 20.18 -25.89 22.58
C LEU A 360 18.98 -25.02 22.17
N GLN A 361 18.31 -24.37 23.13
CA GLN A 361 17.22 -23.42 22.86
C GLN A 361 17.70 -22.15 22.15
N ALA A 362 18.87 -21.63 22.53
CA ALA A 362 19.49 -20.50 21.83
C ALA A 362 19.84 -20.87 20.38
N LEU A 363 20.40 -22.07 20.17
CA LEU A 363 20.72 -22.57 18.83
C LEU A 363 19.47 -22.80 17.99
N GLU A 364 18.40 -23.37 18.57
CA GLU A 364 17.10 -23.51 17.92
C GLU A 364 16.58 -22.14 17.46
N THR A 365 16.63 -21.14 18.33
CA THR A 365 16.13 -19.79 18.03
C THR A 365 16.93 -19.14 16.89
N GLN A 366 18.27 -19.26 16.91
CA GLN A 366 19.13 -18.77 15.84
C GLN A 366 18.88 -19.48 14.51
N LEU A 367 18.72 -20.81 14.54
CA LEU A 367 18.43 -21.59 13.35
C LEU A 367 17.06 -21.22 12.76
N ARG A 368 16.04 -21.02 13.62
CA ARG A 368 14.72 -20.58 13.17
C ARG A 368 14.78 -19.20 12.51
N ALA A 369 15.48 -18.24 13.11
CA ALA A 369 15.66 -16.92 12.49
C ALA A 369 16.39 -17.02 11.13
N SER A 370 17.43 -17.84 11.03
CA SER A 370 18.15 -18.08 9.76
C SER A 370 17.26 -18.72 8.70
N ASN A 371 16.49 -19.75 9.06
CA ASN A 371 15.57 -20.42 8.14
C ASN A 371 14.49 -19.44 7.65
N GLN A 372 13.93 -18.63 8.55
CA GLN A 372 12.94 -17.62 8.21
C GLN A 372 13.48 -16.61 7.17
N GLN A 373 14.68 -16.09 7.38
CA GLN A 373 15.33 -15.18 6.44
C GLN A 373 15.55 -15.83 5.05
N GLN A 374 15.90 -17.12 5.02
CA GLN A 374 16.06 -17.87 3.77
C GLN A 374 14.71 -18.06 3.06
N GLU A 375 13.65 -18.38 3.80
CA GLU A 375 12.29 -18.52 3.27
C GLU A 375 11.80 -17.21 2.64
N GLU A 376 11.99 -16.07 3.32
CA GLU A 376 11.61 -14.76 2.79
C GLU A 376 12.38 -14.36 1.53
N THR A 377 13.70 -14.62 1.51
CA THR A 377 14.55 -14.34 0.35
C THR A 377 14.13 -15.20 -0.85
N ARG A 378 13.83 -16.48 -0.60
CA ARG A 378 13.32 -17.41 -1.61
C ARG A 378 11.98 -16.95 -2.16
N ASP A 379 11.07 -16.51 -1.32
CA ASP A 379 9.75 -16.04 -1.74
C ASP A 379 9.84 -14.78 -2.62
N GLN A 380 10.76 -13.86 -2.32
CA GLN A 380 11.08 -12.73 -3.20
C GLN A 380 11.62 -13.19 -4.56
N ALA A 381 12.54 -14.16 -4.57
CA ALA A 381 13.11 -14.70 -5.80
C ALA A 381 12.06 -15.41 -6.67
N ILE A 382 11.12 -16.15 -6.04
CA ILE A 382 9.97 -16.75 -6.72
C ILE A 382 9.12 -15.68 -7.38
N ARG A 383 8.79 -14.59 -6.67
CA ARG A 383 7.99 -13.48 -7.22
C ARG A 383 8.67 -12.82 -8.42
N ALA A 384 9.99 -12.62 -8.36
CA ALA A 384 10.76 -12.11 -9.49
C ALA A 384 10.74 -13.07 -10.70
N SER A 385 10.86 -14.37 -10.46
CA SER A 385 10.78 -15.41 -11.50
C SER A 385 9.40 -15.45 -12.17
N LEU A 386 8.32 -15.44 -11.38
CA LEU A 386 6.95 -15.39 -11.88
C LEU A 386 6.70 -14.14 -12.74
N ASN A 387 7.22 -12.98 -12.32
CA ASN A 387 7.13 -11.74 -13.08
C ASN A 387 7.87 -11.84 -14.43
N LEU A 388 9.08 -12.39 -14.43
CA LEU A 388 9.86 -12.63 -15.65
C LEU A 388 9.13 -13.59 -16.60
N GLY A 389 8.59 -14.69 -16.07
CA GLY A 389 7.83 -15.67 -16.84
C GLY A 389 6.57 -15.07 -17.48
N ALA A 390 5.84 -14.24 -16.73
CA ALA A 390 4.69 -13.51 -17.26
C ALA A 390 5.10 -12.57 -18.41
N PHE A 391 6.18 -11.80 -18.24
CA PHE A 391 6.69 -10.90 -19.28
C PHE A 391 7.19 -11.65 -20.51
N LEU A 392 7.92 -12.75 -20.35
CA LEU A 392 8.35 -13.56 -21.49
C LEU A 392 7.15 -14.16 -22.24
N CYS A 393 6.06 -14.48 -21.55
CA CYS A 393 4.83 -14.95 -22.18
C CYS A 393 4.17 -13.85 -23.05
N THR A 394 4.26 -12.56 -22.67
CA THR A 394 3.83 -11.45 -23.56
C THR A 394 4.69 -11.38 -24.81
N LYS A 395 6.01 -11.53 -24.67
CA LYS A 395 6.93 -11.57 -25.82
C LYS A 395 6.68 -12.75 -26.75
N MET A 396 6.36 -13.92 -26.20
CA MET A 396 5.99 -15.09 -27.00
C MET A 396 4.70 -14.86 -27.80
N LEU A 397 3.73 -14.12 -27.23
CA LEU A 397 2.54 -13.68 -27.97
C LEU A 397 2.92 -12.75 -29.13
N ASP A 398 3.63 -11.66 -28.84
CA ASP A 398 3.98 -10.62 -29.83
C ASP A 398 4.75 -11.21 -31.02
N ASP A 399 5.87 -11.89 -30.73
CA ASP A 399 6.73 -12.49 -31.75
C ASP A 399 6.01 -13.65 -32.47
N GLY A 400 5.18 -14.39 -31.73
CA GLY A 400 4.36 -15.47 -32.24
C GLY A 400 3.31 -15.02 -33.24
N GLN A 401 2.64 -13.88 -33.00
CA GLN A 401 1.70 -13.26 -33.93
C GLN A 401 2.42 -12.66 -35.13
N TYR A 402 3.60 -12.06 -34.92
CA TYR A 402 4.39 -11.51 -36.02
C TYR A 402 4.86 -12.59 -37.00
N VAL A 403 5.31 -13.74 -36.48
CA VAL A 403 5.64 -14.90 -37.32
C VAL A 403 4.42 -15.41 -38.09
N ASP A 404 3.24 -15.52 -37.45
CA ASP A 404 2.00 -15.92 -38.15
C ASP A 404 1.66 -14.95 -39.29
N PHE A 405 1.81 -13.65 -39.05
CA PHE A 405 1.61 -12.62 -40.07
C PHE A 405 2.56 -12.79 -41.25
N LEU A 406 3.87 -12.94 -40.99
CA LEU A 406 4.87 -13.16 -42.03
C LEU A 406 4.64 -14.46 -42.79
N GLN A 407 4.24 -15.54 -42.10
CA GLN A 407 3.91 -16.82 -42.72
C GLN A 407 2.71 -16.69 -43.65
N LYS A 408 1.64 -16.03 -43.21
CA LYS A 408 0.45 -15.77 -44.03
C LYS A 408 0.79 -14.90 -45.24
N ASN A 409 1.59 -13.85 -45.03
CA ASN A 409 2.04 -12.97 -46.10
C ASN A 409 2.89 -13.72 -47.15
N TYR A 410 3.83 -14.55 -46.71
CA TYR A 410 4.64 -15.38 -47.59
C TYR A 410 3.76 -16.36 -48.39
N ALA A 411 2.85 -17.09 -47.73
CA ALA A 411 1.96 -18.02 -48.40
C ALA A 411 1.12 -17.34 -49.50
N LEU A 412 0.56 -16.17 -49.21
CA LEU A 412 -0.26 -15.41 -50.17
C LEU A 412 0.51 -14.94 -51.42
N ASN A 413 1.78 -14.56 -51.29
CA ASN A 413 2.54 -13.91 -52.36
C ASN A 413 3.56 -14.83 -53.06
N CYS A 414 3.90 -15.97 -52.44
CA CYS A 414 5.04 -16.80 -52.86
C CYS A 414 4.71 -18.29 -53.04
N GLU A 415 3.57 -18.75 -52.51
CA GLU A 415 3.04 -20.10 -52.74
C GLU A 415 1.93 -20.11 -53.81
N ALA A 416 1.60 -18.94 -54.37
CA ALA A 416 0.71 -18.79 -55.52
C ALA A 416 1.38 -19.17 -56.85
N ALA A 417 0.58 -19.34 -57.91
CA ALA A 417 1.06 -19.72 -59.24
C ALA A 417 1.99 -18.67 -59.87
N GLU A 418 1.73 -17.38 -59.61
CA GLU A 418 2.63 -16.27 -59.93
C GLU A 418 3.32 -15.80 -58.65
N LYS A 419 4.65 -15.89 -58.62
CA LYS A 419 5.47 -15.53 -57.46
C LYS A 419 5.89 -14.07 -57.53
N ASP A 420 5.76 -13.36 -56.42
CA ASP A 420 6.28 -12.01 -56.27
C ASP A 420 7.84 -12.01 -56.35
N PRO A 421 8.49 -11.05 -57.05
CA PRO A 421 9.95 -10.96 -57.11
C PRO A 421 10.66 -10.85 -55.74
N SER A 422 9.93 -10.43 -54.70
CA SER A 422 10.44 -10.27 -53.33
C SER A 422 10.40 -11.56 -52.50
N CYS A 423 10.02 -12.71 -53.07
CA CYS A 423 9.83 -13.95 -52.31
C CYS A 423 11.05 -14.43 -51.53
N ASP A 424 12.26 -14.34 -52.09
CA ASP A 424 13.48 -14.73 -51.36
C ASP A 424 13.73 -13.84 -50.14
N MET A 425 13.49 -12.53 -50.27
CA MET A 425 13.60 -11.58 -49.17
C MET A 425 12.53 -11.83 -48.09
N ARG A 426 11.28 -12.10 -48.49
CA ARG A 426 10.19 -12.46 -47.56
C ARG A 426 10.51 -13.77 -46.83
N LYS A 427 11.03 -14.78 -47.53
CA LYS A 427 11.45 -16.06 -46.97
C LYS A 427 12.56 -15.86 -45.94
N GLY A 428 13.59 -15.09 -46.28
CA GLY A 428 14.69 -14.76 -45.38
C GLY A 428 14.21 -14.08 -44.09
N LYS A 429 13.33 -13.08 -44.20
CA LYS A 429 12.73 -12.42 -43.02
C LYS A 429 11.89 -13.37 -42.16
N LEU A 430 11.05 -14.20 -42.80
CA LEU A 430 10.23 -15.17 -42.09
C LEU A 430 11.10 -16.18 -41.32
N ASP A 431 12.14 -16.71 -41.95
CA ASP A 431 13.04 -17.69 -41.33
C ASP A 431 13.86 -17.06 -40.19
N GLU A 432 14.31 -15.81 -40.35
CA GLU A 432 14.95 -15.04 -39.27
C GLU A 432 14.02 -14.86 -38.07
N GLN A 433 12.76 -14.46 -38.28
CA GLN A 433 11.81 -14.29 -37.17
C GLN A 433 11.42 -15.62 -36.53
N LYS A 434 11.30 -16.71 -37.30
CA LYS A 434 11.09 -18.05 -36.74
C LYS A 434 12.24 -18.48 -35.84
N ASP A 435 13.48 -18.24 -36.24
CA ASP A 435 14.67 -18.53 -35.43
C ASP A 435 14.68 -17.70 -34.13
N ARG A 436 14.34 -16.41 -34.21
CA ARG A 436 14.20 -15.54 -33.01
C ARG A 436 13.13 -16.07 -32.05
N LEU A 437 11.94 -16.38 -32.55
CA LEU A 437 10.84 -16.91 -31.75
C LEU A 437 11.19 -18.27 -31.13
N HIS A 438 11.89 -19.13 -31.87
CA HIS A 438 12.37 -20.41 -31.36
C HIS A 438 13.38 -20.20 -30.22
N LYS A 439 14.34 -19.28 -30.37
CA LYS A 439 15.30 -18.91 -29.30
C LYS A 439 14.59 -18.35 -28.06
N LEU A 440 13.62 -17.45 -28.25
CA LEU A 440 12.79 -16.92 -27.17
C LEU A 440 12.00 -18.02 -26.45
N SER A 441 11.38 -18.93 -27.20
CA SER A 441 10.59 -20.03 -26.64
C SER A 441 11.45 -20.99 -25.83
N ARG A 442 12.70 -21.23 -26.27
CA ARG A 442 13.69 -21.99 -25.49
C ARG A 442 14.13 -21.27 -24.22
N TYR A 443 14.31 -19.95 -24.28
CA TYR A 443 14.65 -19.15 -23.11
C TYR A 443 13.53 -19.15 -22.07
N TYR A 444 12.28 -18.93 -22.50
CA TYR A 444 11.09 -19.08 -21.66
C TYR A 444 11.01 -20.48 -21.03
N ALA A 445 11.19 -21.54 -21.83
CA ALA A 445 11.19 -22.91 -21.35
C ALA A 445 12.27 -23.16 -20.29
N SER A 446 13.49 -22.67 -20.52
CA SER A 446 14.60 -22.79 -19.57
C SER A 446 14.26 -22.13 -18.24
N SER A 447 13.80 -20.87 -18.26
CA SER A 447 13.43 -20.12 -17.06
C SER A 447 12.26 -20.78 -16.30
N LEU A 448 11.25 -21.26 -17.03
CA LEU A 448 10.09 -21.97 -16.45
C LEU A 448 10.51 -23.28 -15.76
N VAL A 449 11.34 -24.09 -16.43
CA VAL A 449 11.84 -25.36 -15.90
C VAL A 449 12.77 -25.13 -14.71
N GLU A 450 13.71 -24.19 -14.83
CA GLU A 450 14.65 -23.85 -13.76
C GLU A 450 13.91 -23.43 -12.49
N SER A 451 12.97 -22.49 -12.60
CA SER A 451 12.13 -22.06 -11.49
C SER A 451 11.24 -23.18 -10.96
N GLY A 452 10.68 -24.01 -11.85
CA GLY A 452 9.85 -25.17 -11.47
C GLY A 452 10.63 -26.18 -10.64
N THR A 453 11.82 -26.56 -11.12
CA THR A 453 12.71 -27.54 -10.47
C THR A 453 13.30 -26.99 -9.17
N LEU A 454 13.68 -25.72 -9.13
CA LEU A 454 14.31 -25.10 -7.96
C LEU A 454 13.34 -24.95 -6.78
N TYR A 455 12.10 -24.55 -7.04
CA TYR A 455 11.15 -24.20 -5.98
C TYR A 455 10.03 -25.23 -5.77
N GLY A 456 9.65 -25.96 -6.82
CA GLY A 456 8.54 -26.91 -6.75
C GLY A 456 7.16 -26.25 -6.61
N GLN A 457 6.10 -27.07 -6.78
CA GLN A 457 4.72 -26.57 -6.86
C GLN A 457 4.24 -25.81 -5.60
N PRO A 458 4.43 -26.31 -4.37
CA PRO A 458 3.83 -25.67 -3.19
C PRO A 458 4.33 -24.23 -2.95
N LEU A 459 5.62 -24.00 -3.17
CA LEU A 459 6.23 -22.68 -2.97
C LEU A 459 5.83 -21.71 -4.08
N LEU A 460 5.78 -22.16 -5.33
CA LEU A 460 5.30 -21.34 -6.45
C LEU A 460 3.82 -20.99 -6.29
N GLU A 461 2.97 -21.97 -5.98
CA GLU A 461 1.52 -21.80 -5.83
C GLU A 461 1.16 -20.83 -4.70
N ALA A 462 1.97 -20.78 -3.62
CA ALA A 462 1.80 -19.82 -2.53
C ALA A 462 2.05 -18.36 -2.96
N GLN A 463 2.94 -18.12 -3.93
CA GLN A 463 3.34 -16.77 -4.35
C GLN A 463 2.51 -16.22 -5.52
N VAL A 464 1.81 -17.07 -6.29
CA VAL A 464 0.97 -16.63 -7.40
C VAL A 464 -0.10 -15.61 -6.96
N PRO A 465 -0.88 -15.83 -5.87
CA PRO A 465 -1.89 -14.87 -5.47
C PRO A 465 -1.31 -13.54 -4.95
N VAL A 466 -0.12 -13.58 -4.34
CA VAL A 466 0.62 -12.37 -3.92
C VAL A 466 1.00 -11.55 -5.15
N MET A 467 1.51 -12.20 -6.20
CA MET A 467 1.84 -11.55 -7.47
C MET A 467 0.60 -11.02 -8.21
N GLU A 468 -0.50 -11.78 -8.21
CA GLU A 468 -1.76 -11.28 -8.79
C GLU A 468 -2.23 -10.01 -8.09
N GLU A 469 -2.08 -9.92 -6.77
CA GLU A 469 -2.44 -8.73 -6.02
C GLU A 469 -1.54 -7.55 -6.38
N ILE A 470 -0.22 -7.73 -6.39
CA ILE A 470 0.75 -6.69 -6.80
C ILE A 470 0.39 -6.15 -8.19
N ILE A 471 0.17 -7.05 -9.16
CA ILE A 471 -0.22 -6.70 -10.53
C ILE A 471 -1.56 -5.96 -10.55
N SER A 472 -2.55 -6.42 -9.79
CA SER A 472 -3.90 -5.82 -9.81
C SER A 472 -3.92 -4.39 -9.25
N ARG A 473 -3.00 -4.06 -8.34
CA ARG A 473 -2.89 -2.74 -7.70
C ARG A 473 -2.09 -1.73 -8.52
N ASN A 474 -1.23 -2.18 -9.44
CA ASN A 474 -0.50 -1.31 -10.34
C ASN A 474 -1.19 -1.26 -11.70
N LYS A 475 -1.80 -0.11 -12.05
CA LYS A 475 -2.50 0.08 -13.33
C LYS A 475 -1.63 -0.22 -14.55
N GLN A 476 -0.32 0.05 -14.49
CA GLN A 476 0.61 -0.22 -15.60
C GLN A 476 0.89 -1.72 -15.78
N LEU A 477 0.61 -2.54 -14.76
CA LEU A 477 0.87 -3.98 -14.78
C LEU A 477 -0.39 -4.80 -15.02
N GLN A 478 -1.60 -4.23 -14.94
CA GLN A 478 -2.86 -4.99 -14.95
C GLN A 478 -2.98 -5.95 -16.14
N ASP A 479 -2.50 -5.54 -17.31
CA ASP A 479 -2.50 -6.35 -18.54
C ASP A 479 -1.59 -7.59 -18.45
N LEU A 480 -0.65 -7.63 -17.49
CA LEU A 480 0.23 -8.77 -17.25
C LEU A 480 -0.46 -9.93 -16.52
N LYS A 481 -1.59 -9.67 -15.85
CA LYS A 481 -2.30 -10.67 -15.03
C LYS A 481 -2.68 -11.95 -15.77
N PRO A 482 -3.29 -11.92 -16.97
CA PRO A 482 -3.60 -13.14 -17.69
C PRO A 482 -2.35 -13.91 -18.14
N TYR A 483 -1.24 -13.22 -18.39
CA TYR A 483 0.04 -13.86 -18.73
C TYR A 483 0.69 -14.53 -17.52
N LEU A 484 0.61 -13.94 -16.33
CA LEU A 484 1.03 -14.60 -15.08
C LEU A 484 0.26 -15.92 -14.87
N ARG A 485 -1.06 -15.89 -15.07
CA ARG A 485 -1.91 -17.10 -14.94
C ARG A 485 -1.53 -18.17 -15.98
N THR A 486 -1.28 -17.76 -17.21
CA THR A 486 -0.87 -18.64 -18.29
C THR A 486 0.52 -19.24 -18.05
N HIS A 487 1.46 -18.42 -17.59
CA HIS A 487 2.78 -18.87 -17.19
C HIS A 487 2.72 -19.90 -16.07
N TRP A 488 1.93 -19.61 -15.02
CA TRP A 488 1.70 -20.56 -13.94
C TRP A 488 1.07 -21.87 -14.42
N ALA A 489 0.08 -21.83 -15.31
CA ALA A 489 -0.54 -23.03 -15.87
C ALA A 489 0.47 -23.88 -16.67
N ASN A 490 1.31 -23.24 -17.47
CA ASN A 490 2.41 -23.90 -18.19
C ASN A 490 3.40 -24.55 -17.20
N GLN A 491 3.78 -23.83 -16.14
CA GLN A 491 4.71 -24.31 -15.12
C GLN A 491 4.13 -25.47 -14.30
N LYS A 492 2.85 -25.39 -13.92
CA LYS A 492 2.12 -26.48 -13.26
C LYS A 492 2.05 -27.73 -14.14
N THR A 493 1.83 -27.57 -15.44
CA THR A 493 1.85 -28.68 -16.40
C THR A 493 3.23 -29.34 -16.46
N PHE A 494 4.31 -28.55 -16.47
CA PHE A 494 5.67 -29.07 -16.38
C PHE A 494 5.90 -29.83 -15.07
N LEU A 495 5.54 -29.26 -13.93
CA LEU A 495 5.73 -29.89 -12.61
C LEU A 495 5.02 -31.24 -12.50
N GLN A 496 3.85 -31.38 -13.13
CA GLN A 496 3.07 -32.62 -13.14
C GLN A 496 3.61 -33.67 -14.13
N LYS A 497 4.01 -33.25 -15.33
CA LYS A 497 4.36 -34.17 -16.43
C LYS A 497 5.85 -34.40 -16.60
N GLN A 498 6.69 -33.53 -16.02
CA GLN A 498 8.14 -33.48 -16.19
C GLN A 498 8.59 -33.50 -17.67
N LYS A 499 7.79 -32.89 -18.55
CA LYS A 499 8.02 -32.83 -20.00
C LYS A 499 8.07 -31.38 -20.49
N ILE A 500 9.08 -31.09 -21.31
CA ILE A 500 9.23 -29.79 -22.00
C ILE A 500 8.40 -29.84 -23.29
N ASP A 501 7.53 -28.86 -23.48
CA ASP A 501 6.69 -28.71 -24.67
C ASP A 501 6.59 -27.23 -25.07
N THR A 502 7.61 -26.76 -25.79
CA THR A 502 7.75 -25.34 -26.16
C THR A 502 6.61 -24.86 -27.06
N ASP A 503 6.10 -25.74 -27.93
CA ASP A 503 5.04 -25.40 -28.87
C ASP A 503 3.70 -25.27 -28.15
N ALA A 504 3.41 -26.16 -27.20
CA ALA A 504 2.22 -26.04 -26.36
C ALA A 504 2.27 -24.76 -25.51
N TRP A 505 3.42 -24.41 -24.93
CA TRP A 505 3.55 -23.20 -24.12
C TRP A 505 3.46 -21.93 -24.95
N LEU A 506 4.06 -21.91 -26.15
CA LEU A 506 3.88 -20.82 -27.12
C LEU A 506 2.41 -20.65 -27.50
N LYS A 507 1.72 -21.75 -27.80
CA LYS A 507 0.28 -21.73 -28.10
C LYS A 507 -0.54 -21.19 -26.93
N SER A 508 -0.25 -21.61 -25.69
CA SER A 508 -0.90 -21.09 -24.49
C SER A 508 -0.71 -19.58 -24.35
N CYS A 509 0.53 -19.08 -24.48
CA CYS A 509 0.82 -17.65 -24.42
C CYS A 509 0.14 -16.87 -25.55
N LYS A 510 0.10 -17.43 -26.77
CA LYS A 510 -0.62 -16.83 -27.91
C LYS A 510 -2.14 -16.80 -27.74
N SER A 511 -2.70 -17.68 -26.90
CA SER A 511 -4.13 -17.79 -26.65
C SER A 511 -4.66 -16.84 -25.57
N VAL A 512 -3.77 -16.07 -24.93
CA VAL A 512 -4.16 -15.03 -23.98
C VAL A 512 -5.00 -13.98 -24.72
N THR A 513 -6.29 -13.96 -24.45
CA THR A 513 -7.17 -12.86 -24.85
C THR A 513 -6.88 -11.66 -23.97
N GLN A 514 -6.51 -10.55 -24.60
CA GLN A 514 -6.41 -9.23 -23.97
C GLN A 514 -7.79 -8.73 -23.56
#